data_AF-A0A6L7X4L1-F1
#
_entry.id   AF-A0A6L7X4L1-F1
#
_cell.length_a   1.000
_cell.length_b   1.000
_cell.length_c   1.000
_cell.angle_alpha   90.00
_cell.angle_beta   90.00
_cell.angle_gamma   90.00
#
_symmetry.space_group_name_H-M   'P 1'
#
loop_
_entity.id
_entity.type
_entity.pdbx_description
1 polymer ?
#
loop_
_entity_poly.entity_id
_entity_poly.type
_entity_poly.pdbx_seq_one_letter_code
_entity_poly.pdbx_strand_id
1 'polypeptide(L)'
;MIRLLGELHRTRDGRQFAIDFAQIIPSTGAYDLVLFGLRHAETEFSMGVAFPQDSASTWGAHEALVREGLGQIRTELERGNTEDGSLVEIPSATWGGWRPSYRFSVPSKTRYA
;
A
#
# COMPACT_ATOMS: atom_id res chain seq x y z
N MET A 1 -9.06 -10.27 8.11
CA MET A 1 -8.52 -11.60 7.78
C MET A 1 -7.04 -11.45 7.45
N ILE A 2 -6.15 -12.28 8.02
CA ILE A 2 -4.69 -12.23 7.76
C ILE A 2 -4.34 -13.33 6.75
N ARG A 3 -3.56 -12.99 5.73
CA ARG A 3 -3.03 -13.89 4.70
C ARG A 3 -1.51 -13.83 4.74
N LEU A 4 -0.85 -14.98 4.89
CA LEU A 4 0.59 -15.08 4.72
C LEU A 4 0.93 -15.02 3.23
N LEU A 5 1.87 -14.15 2.85
CA LEU A 5 2.31 -13.97 1.47
C LEU A 5 3.69 -14.62 1.25
N GLY A 6 4.66 -14.32 2.12
CA GLY A 6 6.01 -14.84 2.03
C GLY A 6 6.73 -14.43 0.74
N GLU A 7 6.42 -13.26 0.20
CA GLU A 7 6.99 -12.80 -1.06
C GLU A 7 8.28 -11.99 -0.86
N LEU A 8 9.19 -12.09 -1.82
CA LEU A 8 10.39 -11.27 -1.89
C LEU A 8 10.28 -10.29 -3.05
N HIS A 9 10.48 -9.00 -2.75
CA HIS A 9 10.57 -7.95 -3.75
C HIS A 9 11.99 -7.37 -3.75
N ARG A 10 12.62 -7.37 -4.91
CA ARG A 10 13.91 -6.71 -5.13
C ARG A 10 13.67 -5.46 -5.98
N THR A 11 14.04 -4.30 -5.45
CA THR A 11 13.94 -3.02 -6.16
C THR A 11 15.05 -2.89 -7.19
N ARG A 12 14.89 -1.96 -8.14
CA ARG A 12 15.88 -1.69 -9.20
C ARG A 12 17.25 -1.25 -8.68
N ASP A 13 17.28 -0.56 -7.55
CA ASP A 13 18.51 -0.13 -6.87
C ASP A 13 19.19 -1.26 -6.07
N GLY A 14 18.58 -2.45 -6.03
CA GLY A 14 19.15 -3.66 -5.44
C GLY A 14 18.73 -3.95 -4.00
N ARG A 15 17.90 -3.12 -3.35
CA ARG A 15 17.35 -3.41 -2.03
C ARG A 15 16.37 -4.59 -2.09
N GLN A 16 16.29 -5.35 -1.01
CA GLN A 16 15.48 -6.55 -0.92
C GLN A 16 14.52 -6.46 0.26
N PHE A 17 13.23 -6.61 -0.03
CA PHE A 17 12.15 -6.54 0.92
C PHE A 17 11.43 -7.88 0.99
N ALA A 18 11.18 -8.37 2.20
CA ALA A 18 10.22 -9.44 2.43
C ALA A 18 8.84 -8.84 2.71
N ILE A 19 7.81 -9.39 2.07
CA ILE A 19 6.41 -9.03 2.29
C ILE A 19 5.77 -10.27 2.92
N ASP A 20 5.71 -10.27 4.24
CA ASP A 20 5.45 -11.47 5.04
C ASP A 20 3.96 -11.81 5.07
N PHE A 21 3.10 -10.79 5.24
CA PHE A 21 1.65 -10.97 5.31
C PHE A 21 0.87 -9.78 4.75
N ALA A 22 -0.38 -10.01 4.41
CA ALA A 22 -1.38 -8.99 4.15
C ALA A 22 -2.59 -9.20 5.07
N GLN A 23 -3.12 -8.13 5.64
CA GLN A 23 -4.33 -8.13 6.45
C GLN A 23 -5.35 -7.19 5.85
N ILE A 24 -6.52 -7.75 5.52
CA ILE A 24 -7.66 -6.92 5.17
C ILE A 24 -8.37 -6.53 6.45
N ILE A 25 -8.46 -5.21 6.65
CA ILE A 25 -9.28 -4.57 7.66
C ILE A 25 -10.53 -4.05 6.94
N PRO A 26 -11.65 -4.79 7.00
CA PRO A 26 -12.92 -4.26 6.52
C PRO A 26 -13.27 -3.06 7.40
N SER A 27 -13.34 -1.86 6.83
CA SER A 27 -13.73 -0.68 7.60
C SER A 27 -15.24 -0.45 7.51
N THR A 28 -15.82 0.12 8.56
CA THR A 28 -17.22 0.59 8.59
C THR A 28 -17.33 2.01 8.02
N GLY A 29 -16.71 2.27 6.87
CA GLY A 29 -16.58 3.60 6.26
C GLY A 29 -16.31 3.53 4.76
N ALA A 30 -15.75 4.61 4.20
CA ALA A 30 -15.63 4.77 2.75
C ALA A 30 -14.52 3.94 2.07
N TYR A 31 -13.68 3.22 2.83
CA TYR A 31 -12.55 2.47 2.29
C TYR A 31 -12.37 1.09 2.92
N ASP A 32 -11.97 0.10 2.14
CA ASP A 32 -11.37 -1.15 2.59
C ASP A 32 -9.86 -0.99 2.69
N LEU A 33 -9.28 -1.35 3.84
CA LEU A 33 -7.85 -1.22 4.08
C LEU A 33 -7.16 -2.58 3.93
N VAL A 34 -6.08 -2.62 3.16
CA VAL A 34 -5.17 -3.77 3.11
C VAL A 34 -3.83 -3.36 3.68
N LEU A 35 -3.50 -3.87 4.85
CA LEU A 35 -2.20 -3.69 5.49
C LEU A 35 -1.23 -4.78 5.04
N PHE A 36 0.04 -4.41 4.86
CA PHE A 36 1.13 -5.31 4.53
C PHE A 36 2.20 -5.21 5.60
N GLY A 37 2.65 -6.37 6.10
CA GLY A 37 3.83 -6.46 6.94
C GLY A 37 5.07 -6.66 6.07
N LEU A 38 6.06 -5.80 6.26
CA LEU A 38 7.28 -5.76 5.47
C LEU A 38 8.52 -5.89 6.34
N ARG A 39 9.58 -6.45 5.76
CA ARG A 39 10.90 -6.51 6.35
C ARG A 39 11.98 -6.10 5.36
N HIS A 40 12.96 -5.37 5.86
CA HIS A 40 14.17 -5.03 5.14
C HIS A 40 15.36 -5.09 6.10
N ALA A 41 16.35 -5.93 5.78
CA ALA A 41 17.46 -6.23 6.67
C ALA A 41 16.96 -6.67 8.06
N GLU A 42 17.23 -5.88 9.11
CA GLU A 42 16.80 -6.15 10.50
C GLU A 42 15.59 -5.31 10.93
N THR A 43 14.97 -4.57 10.01
CA THR A 43 13.85 -3.68 10.31
C THR A 43 12.54 -4.26 9.83
N GLU A 44 11.55 -4.29 10.71
CA GLU A 44 10.15 -4.59 10.39
C GLU A 44 9.36 -3.28 10.31
N PHE A 45 8.46 -3.18 9.34
CA PHE A 45 7.57 -2.04 9.18
C PHE A 45 6.28 -2.45 8.46
N SER A 46 5.28 -1.58 8.49
CA SER A 46 3.98 -1.82 7.89
C SER A 46 3.63 -0.73 6.88
N MET A 47 2.91 -1.11 5.84
CA MET A 47 2.34 -0.15 4.88
C MET A 47 0.91 -0.56 4.55
N GLY A 48 0.05 0.42 4.33
CA GLY A 48 -1.35 0.22 4.01
C GLY A 48 -1.71 0.67 2.60
N VAL A 49 -2.71 0.03 2.02
CA VAL A 49 -3.40 0.51 0.81
C VAL A 49 -4.88 0.65 1.12
N ALA A 50 -5.41 1.86 0.96
CA ALA A 50 -6.82 2.17 1.13
C ALA A 50 -7.54 2.11 -0.22
N PHE A 51 -8.48 1.18 -0.34
CA PHE A 51 -9.32 1.02 -1.51
C PHE A 51 -10.71 1.58 -1.24
N PRO A 52 -11.33 2.32 -2.16
CA PRO A 52 -12.72 2.77 -2.02
C PRO A 52 -13.66 1.60 -1.71
N GLN A 53 -14.72 1.79 -0.93
CA GLN A 53 -15.60 0.69 -0.50
C GLN A 53 -16.21 -0.12 -1.68
N ASP A 54 -16.50 0.54 -2.81
CA ASP A 54 -17.04 -0.10 -4.03
C ASP A 54 -16.01 -0.98 -4.77
N SER A 55 -14.75 -0.91 -4.36
CA SER A 55 -13.66 -1.67 -4.94
C SER A 55 -13.79 -3.17 -4.71
N ALA A 56 -14.25 -3.60 -3.54
CA ALA A 56 -14.46 -5.02 -3.27
C ALA A 56 -15.48 -5.65 -4.24
N SER A 57 -16.53 -4.91 -4.59
CA SER A 57 -17.51 -5.32 -5.61
C SER A 57 -16.94 -5.24 -7.04
N THR A 58 -16.14 -4.22 -7.34
CA THR A 58 -15.56 -4.00 -8.68
C THR A 58 -14.52 -5.08 -9.02
N TRP A 59 -13.68 -5.44 -8.06
CA TRP A 59 -12.67 -6.48 -8.22
C TRP A 59 -13.18 -7.87 -7.81
N GLY A 60 -14.39 -7.95 -7.26
CA GLY A 60 -15.15 -9.17 -7.01
C GLY A 60 -14.61 -10.08 -5.90
N ALA A 61 -13.43 -9.82 -5.33
CA ALA A 61 -12.86 -10.64 -4.26
C ALA A 61 -11.80 -9.91 -3.42
N HIS A 62 -11.76 -10.25 -2.13
CA HIS A 62 -10.69 -9.89 -1.19
C HIS A 62 -9.28 -10.22 -1.71
N GLU A 63 -9.13 -11.32 -2.46
CA GLU A 63 -7.87 -11.71 -3.08
C GLU A 63 -7.39 -10.71 -4.13
N ALA A 64 -8.31 -10.12 -4.89
CA ALA A 64 -7.96 -9.12 -5.87
C ALA A 64 -7.47 -7.82 -5.20
N LEU A 65 -8.08 -7.40 -4.08
CA LEU A 65 -7.60 -6.27 -3.28
C LEU A 65 -6.16 -6.49 -2.78
N VAL A 66 -5.85 -7.69 -2.29
CA VAL A 66 -4.49 -8.02 -1.85
C VAL A 66 -3.51 -7.97 -3.01
N ARG A 67 -3.88 -8.51 -4.18
CA ARG A 67 -3.02 -8.50 -5.38
C ARG A 67 -2.77 -7.08 -5.90
N GLU A 68 -3.79 -6.24 -5.99
CA GLU A 68 -3.63 -4.85 -6.41
C GLU A 68 -2.82 -4.06 -5.37
N GLY A 69 -3.09 -4.29 -4.08
CA GLY A 69 -2.39 -3.61 -2.98
C GLY A 69 -0.91 -3.95 -2.98
N LEU A 70 -0.58 -5.22 -3.22
CA LEU A 70 0.79 -5.68 -3.37
C LEU A 70 1.53 -4.97 -4.53
N GLY A 71 0.85 -4.72 -5.64
CA GLY A 71 1.41 -3.93 -6.75
C GLY A 71 1.74 -2.50 -6.35
N GLN A 72 0.88 -1.87 -5.54
CA GLN A 72 1.09 -0.52 -5.02
C GLN A 72 2.25 -0.47 -4.02
N ILE A 73 2.30 -1.42 -3.09
CA ILE A 73 3.40 -1.54 -2.13
C ILE A 73 4.74 -1.70 -2.85
N ARG A 74 4.85 -2.59 -3.84
CA ARG A 74 6.08 -2.74 -4.63
C ARG A 74 6.48 -1.42 -5.32
N THR A 75 5.51 -0.68 -5.84
CA THR A 75 5.76 0.62 -6.47
C THR A 75 6.31 1.65 -5.47
N GLU A 76 5.79 1.67 -4.25
CA GLU A 76 6.29 2.56 -3.20
C GLU A 76 7.69 2.17 -2.70
N LEU A 77 7.98 0.87 -2.60
CA LEU A 77 9.31 0.37 -2.29
C LEU A 77 10.34 0.76 -3.36
N GLU A 78 9.97 0.65 -4.64
CA GLU A 78 10.79 1.11 -5.77
C GLU A 78 11.09 2.61 -5.71
N ARG A 79 10.18 3.40 -5.14
CA ARG A 79 10.39 4.84 -4.90
C ARG A 79 11.19 5.14 -3.64
N GLY A 80 11.46 4.14 -2.82
CA GLY A 80 12.23 4.26 -1.60
C GLY A 80 11.41 4.55 -0.35
N ASN A 81 10.07 4.50 -0.44
CA ASN A 81 9.22 4.65 0.73
C ASN A 81 9.34 3.40 1.62
N THR A 82 9.77 3.62 2.86
CA THR A 82 9.94 2.59 3.90
C THR A 82 9.45 3.11 5.26
N GLU A 83 8.60 4.13 5.24
CA GLU A 83 8.04 4.72 6.45
C GLU A 83 6.99 3.78 7.04
N ASP A 84 7.17 3.43 8.31
CA ASP A 84 6.22 2.58 9.03
C ASP A 84 4.86 3.29 9.19
N GLY A 85 3.78 2.58 8.87
CA GLY A 85 2.43 3.10 8.86
C GLY A 85 2.08 3.94 7.63
N SER A 86 2.96 3.98 6.61
CA SER A 86 2.66 4.71 5.37
C SER A 86 1.40 4.17 4.69
N LEU A 87 0.53 5.07 4.23
CA LEU A 87 -0.77 4.73 3.64
C LEU A 87 -0.87 5.25 2.21
N VAL A 88 -1.18 4.36 1.28
CA VAL A 88 -1.46 4.67 -0.12
C VAL A 88 -2.96 4.67 -0.35
N GLU A 89 -3.52 5.83 -0.69
CA GLU A 89 -4.94 5.93 -1.03
C GLU A 89 -5.17 5.74 -2.52
N ILE A 90 -6.09 4.83 -2.88
CA ILE A 90 -6.54 4.65 -4.26
C ILE A 90 -7.76 5.54 -4.49
N PRO A 91 -7.69 6.48 -5.45
CA PRO A 91 -8.80 7.40 -5.69
C PRO A 91 -10.05 6.66 -6.18
N SER A 92 -11.22 7.08 -5.70
CA SER A 92 -12.51 6.53 -6.12
C SER A 92 -12.86 6.96 -7.55
N ALA A 93 -13.21 6.00 -8.40
CA ALA A 93 -13.63 6.25 -9.79
C ALA A 93 -14.97 7.01 -9.93
N THR A 94 -15.68 7.27 -8.82
CA THR A 94 -16.98 7.96 -8.79
C THR A 94 -16.93 9.42 -9.23
N TRP A 95 -15.76 10.07 -9.26
CA TRP A 95 -15.57 11.39 -9.88
C TRP A 95 -14.64 11.30 -11.09
N GLY A 96 -15.18 10.81 -12.20
CA GLY A 96 -14.83 11.28 -13.55
C GLY A 96 -13.36 11.17 -13.97
N GLY A 97 -12.98 10.01 -14.45
CA GLY A 97 -11.87 9.86 -15.40
C GLY A 97 -10.57 9.38 -14.76
N TRP A 98 -10.07 8.26 -15.30
CA TRP A 98 -8.71 7.80 -15.07
C TRP A 98 -7.70 8.95 -15.23
N ARG A 99 -7.07 9.34 -14.12
CA ARG A 99 -5.83 10.12 -14.13
C ARG A 99 -4.84 9.50 -13.15
N PRO A 100 -3.69 9.00 -13.62
CA PRO A 100 -2.56 8.68 -12.74
C PRO A 100 -1.91 10.00 -12.33
N SER A 101 -2.35 10.59 -11.22
CA SER A 101 -1.66 11.73 -10.60
C SER A 101 -1.15 11.34 -9.22
N TYR A 102 0.00 10.68 -9.23
CA TYR A 102 0.85 10.56 -8.05
C TYR A 102 1.33 11.96 -7.63
N ARG A 103 0.93 12.43 -6.46
CA ARG A 103 1.59 13.54 -5.75
C ARG A 103 1.26 13.52 -4.26
N PHE A 104 1.98 12.70 -3.47
CA PHE A 104 2.17 13.01 -2.06
C PHE A 104 3.37 13.96 -1.96
N SER A 105 3.10 15.26 -1.97
CA SER A 105 4.05 16.25 -1.49
C SER A 105 3.94 16.27 0.04
N VAL A 106 4.78 15.51 0.72
CA VAL A 106 4.97 15.69 2.17
C VAL A 106 5.67 17.03 2.35
N PRO A 107 5.19 17.96 3.21
CA PRO A 107 5.94 19.17 3.47
C PRO A 107 7.24 18.79 4.19
N SER A 108 8.37 19.14 3.57
CA SER A 108 9.68 19.07 4.20
C SER A 108 9.63 19.84 5.51
N LYS A 109 9.94 19.16 6.63
CA LYS A 109 10.10 19.79 7.95
C LYS A 109 11.01 21.01 7.83
N THR A 110 10.43 22.20 7.92
CA THR A 110 11.18 23.44 8.14
C THR A 110 11.79 23.34 9.54
N ARG A 111 13.12 23.21 9.61
CA ARG A 111 13.87 23.46 10.84
C ARG A 111 13.65 24.93 11.21
N TYR A 112 12.98 25.18 12.32
CA TYR A 112 13.13 26.45 13.02
C TYR A 112 14.51 26.43 13.71
N ALA A 113 15.38 27.33 13.27
CA ALA A 113 16.51 27.83 14.04
C ALA A 113 16.11 29.19 14.62
#